data_AF-A0A941VK43-F1
#
_entry.id   AF-A0A941VK43-F1
#
_cell.length_a   1.000
_cell.length_b   1.000
_cell.length_c   1.000
_cell.angle_alpha   90.00
_cell.angle_beta   90.00
_cell.angle_gamma   90.00
#
_symmetry.space_group_name_H-M   'P 1'
#
loop_
_entity.id
_entity.type
_entity.pdbx_description
1 polymer ?
#
loop_
_entity_poly.entity_id
_entity_poly.type
_entity_poly.pdbx_seq_one_letter_code
_entity_poly.pdbx_strand_id
1 'polypeptide(L)'
;GTVFVFLNIIKQPLKESPLSFDGNIKMTRVSFTHKGIHPVLDGSLTFTPETKTFENLKLIAGQNSADVTGSVRNYRKYPELSVGIRSSFLDLDNLFVPVPSSQKKEQTAKAGGAEKEPGPMNLKLKVNASLDIDKTSFKGIAITNFRSHYELKDNIFRITRLNGNTLKGGFALRAAVDLTQKGSRYSMNADLNGIKVEDLVNVLAPKAKDKLSGTLYGKAGFSGAGTLPESIKRNLKGKGSFSITDGVVKNAEVGTGLLAFLGLQELKEIPIQQAEGRFTVADGLVNLISLISSKDLILDEKGTVGLDEKLDIGIVAKVSERLTPMVVGQSAISRFLSEEKGWTSVPLRVGGTISKPSYTIDTRAVGKKAAETIQKQIGEELFKSMSKDKEKPTGSERKKGPDPQDLIKGLFGR
;
A
#
# COMPACT_ATOMS: atom_id res chain seq x y z
N GLY A 1 36.55 26.60 9.68
CA GLY A 1 37.30 25.64 10.49
C GLY A 1 38.69 25.45 9.95
N THR A 2 39.40 24.44 10.46
CA THR A 2 40.77 24.10 10.09
C THR A 2 40.78 22.78 9.34
N VAL A 3 41.62 22.69 8.29
CA VAL A 3 41.87 21.47 7.54
C VAL A 3 43.35 21.17 7.63
N PHE A 4 43.70 19.99 8.15
CA PHE A 4 45.06 19.48 8.11
C PHE A 4 45.12 18.36 7.07
N VAL A 5 46.08 18.46 6.14
CA VAL A 5 46.30 17.45 5.11
C VAL A 5 47.70 16.88 5.30
N PHE A 6 47.76 15.57 5.51
CA PHE A 6 48.98 14.80 5.47
C PHE A 6 48.94 13.93 4.21
N LEU A 7 49.97 14.02 3.36
CA LEU A 7 49.99 13.37 2.05
C LEU A 7 51.37 12.77 1.81
N ASN A 8 51.42 11.45 1.58
CA ASN A 8 52.63 10.79 1.13
C ASN A 8 52.56 10.60 -0.39
N ILE A 9 53.69 10.91 -1.04
CA ILE A 9 53.85 10.74 -2.48
C ILE A 9 54.70 9.49 -2.69
N ILE A 10 54.09 8.45 -3.26
CA ILE A 10 54.79 7.22 -3.60
C ILE A 10 55.17 7.31 -5.07
N LYS A 11 56.47 7.51 -5.33
CA LYS A 11 57.05 7.52 -6.68
C LYS A 11 57.72 6.16 -6.91
N GLN A 12 57.13 5.34 -7.78
CA GLN A 12 57.78 4.11 -8.20
C GLN A 12 58.95 4.42 -9.16
N PRO A 13 60.06 3.67 -9.11
CA PRO A 13 61.27 3.95 -9.89
C PRO A 13 61.15 3.67 -11.41
N LEU A 14 60.05 3.06 -11.86
CA LEU A 14 59.80 2.79 -13.27
C LEU A 14 59.24 4.03 -13.99
N LYS A 15 59.79 4.31 -15.18
CA LYS A 15 59.63 5.56 -15.96
C LYS A 15 58.18 5.90 -16.37
N GLU A 16 57.22 5.03 -16.12
CA GLU A 16 55.81 5.16 -16.54
C GLU A 16 54.78 4.81 -15.46
N SER A 17 55.18 4.52 -14.22
CA SER A 17 54.21 4.25 -13.15
C SER A 17 53.48 5.55 -12.75
N PRO A 18 52.13 5.59 -12.75
CA PRO A 18 51.39 6.77 -12.34
C PRO A 18 51.68 7.10 -10.88
N LEU A 19 51.86 8.40 -10.57
CA LEU A 19 52.00 8.86 -9.18
C LEU A 19 50.84 8.31 -8.34
N SER A 20 51.18 7.69 -7.22
CA SER A 20 50.20 7.23 -6.24
C SER A 20 50.34 8.04 -4.95
N PHE A 21 49.18 8.36 -4.37
CA PHE A 21 49.07 9.21 -3.20
C PHE A 21 48.26 8.46 -2.14
N ASP A 22 48.78 8.47 -0.92
CA ASP A 22 48.01 8.16 0.27
C ASP A 22 48.14 9.29 1.29
N GLY A 23 47.28 9.27 2.31
CA GLY A 23 47.29 10.33 3.30
C GLY A 23 46.05 10.36 4.17
N ASN A 24 46.01 11.37 5.03
CA ASN A 24 44.90 11.64 5.92
C ASN A 24 44.54 13.12 5.87
N ILE A 25 43.25 13.41 5.85
CA ILE A 25 42.69 14.75 5.99
C ILE A 25 41.96 14.78 7.32
N LYS A 26 42.38 15.66 8.22
CA LYS A 26 41.66 15.96 9.46
C LYS A 26 40.94 17.29 9.30
N MET A 27 39.64 17.27 9.55
CA MET A 27 38.75 18.42 9.45
C MET A 27 38.23 18.76 10.83
N THR A 28 38.38 20.03 11.22
CA THR A 28 37.81 20.57 12.46
C THR A 28 36.94 21.77 12.12
N ARG A 29 35.63 21.63 12.31
CA ARG A 29 34.59 22.65 12.09
C ARG A 29 34.66 23.26 10.70
N VAL A 30 34.86 22.43 9.69
CA VAL A 30 34.94 22.87 8.29
C VAL A 30 33.52 23.15 7.82
N SER A 31 33.22 24.43 7.64
CA SER A 31 31.94 24.88 7.11
C SER A 31 32.05 25.10 5.60
N PHE A 32 31.07 24.64 4.85
CA PHE A 32 30.93 24.95 3.43
C PHE A 32 29.47 25.32 3.12
N THR A 33 29.21 25.85 1.93
CA THR A 33 27.85 26.22 1.51
C THR A 33 27.47 25.37 0.30
N HIS A 34 26.36 24.65 0.39
CA HIS A 34 25.81 23.89 -0.72
C HIS A 34 24.28 23.97 -0.71
N LYS A 35 23.68 24.43 -1.83
CA LYS A 35 22.22 24.56 -1.98
C LYS A 35 21.54 25.31 -0.83
N GLY A 36 22.17 26.39 -0.35
CA GLY A 36 21.64 27.22 0.75
C GLY A 36 21.78 26.61 2.14
N ILE A 37 22.39 25.43 2.26
CA ILE A 37 22.71 24.80 3.54
C ILE A 37 24.17 25.12 3.88
N HIS A 38 24.43 25.42 5.16
CA HIS A 38 25.77 25.67 5.70
C HIS A 38 26.23 24.51 6.60
N PRO A 39 26.48 23.31 6.05
CA PRO A 39 26.96 22.19 6.83
C PRO A 39 28.33 22.46 7.45
N VAL A 40 28.52 21.94 8.66
CA VAL A 40 29.78 21.88 9.39
C VAL A 40 30.22 20.44 9.48
N LEU A 41 31.48 20.18 9.10
CA LEU A 41 32.12 18.88 9.15
C LEU A 41 33.22 18.84 10.21
N ASP A 42 33.18 17.79 11.01
CA ASP A 42 34.26 17.37 11.91
C ASP A 42 34.61 15.91 11.60
N GLY A 43 35.89 15.56 11.59
CA GLY A 43 36.30 14.15 11.46
C GLY A 43 37.53 13.95 10.58
N SER A 44 37.74 12.72 10.16
CA SER A 44 38.92 12.35 9.37
C SER A 44 38.57 11.52 8.14
N LEU A 45 39.29 11.81 7.06
CA LEU A 45 39.26 11.07 5.81
C LEU A 45 40.64 10.48 5.57
N THR A 46 40.74 9.16 5.49
CA THR A 46 41.96 8.48 5.08
C THR A 46 41.81 8.09 3.62
N PHE A 47 42.87 8.23 2.84
CA PHE A 47 42.84 7.89 1.44
C PHE A 47 44.09 7.12 1.05
N THR A 48 43.89 6.09 0.24
CA THR A 48 44.93 5.32 -0.43
C THR A 48 44.70 5.41 -1.94
N PRO A 49 45.60 4.85 -2.77
CA PRO A 49 45.39 4.79 -4.22
C PRO A 49 44.13 4.01 -4.62
N GLU A 50 43.68 3.05 -3.81
CA GLU A 50 42.58 2.13 -4.12
C GLU A 50 41.28 2.47 -3.37
N THR A 51 41.39 3.02 -2.16
CA THR A 51 40.27 3.21 -1.24
C THR A 51 40.27 4.61 -0.63
N LYS A 52 39.08 5.17 -0.41
CA LYS A 52 38.87 6.38 0.41
C LYS A 52 37.99 5.97 1.58
N THR A 53 38.39 6.21 2.81
CA THR A 53 37.64 5.84 4.02
C THR A 53 37.31 7.07 4.86
N PHE A 54 36.05 7.18 5.27
CA PHE A 54 35.56 8.22 6.16
C PHE A 54 35.29 7.56 7.50
N GLU A 55 35.99 8.01 8.53
CA GLU A 55 35.84 7.51 9.89
C GLU A 55 35.45 8.67 10.80
N ASN A 56 34.41 8.44 11.61
CA ASN A 56 33.90 9.40 12.60
C ASN A 56 33.62 10.79 11.98
N LEU A 57 33.07 10.83 10.76
CA LEU A 57 32.71 12.09 10.12
C LEU A 57 31.38 12.58 10.71
N LYS A 58 31.45 13.60 11.55
CA LYS A 58 30.27 14.27 12.09
C LYS A 58 29.85 15.40 11.15
N LEU A 59 28.63 15.33 10.66
CA LEU A 59 27.99 16.34 9.83
C LEU A 59 26.91 17.05 10.63
N ILE A 60 26.99 18.37 10.74
CA ILE A 60 25.97 19.21 11.40
C ILE A 60 25.42 20.18 10.37
N ALA A 61 24.09 20.20 10.18
CA ALA A 61 23.42 21.09 9.25
C ALA A 61 22.10 21.60 9.87
N GLY A 62 22.14 22.82 10.42
CA GLY A 62 21.01 23.37 11.19
C GLY A 62 20.74 22.52 12.44
N GLN A 63 19.55 21.95 12.54
CA GLN A 63 19.15 21.04 13.63
C GLN A 63 19.58 19.58 13.38
N ASN A 64 20.06 19.27 12.18
CA ASN A 64 20.47 17.92 11.83
C ASN A 64 21.90 17.66 12.29
N SER A 65 22.13 16.49 12.89
CA SER A 65 23.47 15.99 13.19
C SER A 65 23.54 14.51 12.82
N ALA A 66 24.57 14.10 12.09
CA ALA A 66 24.76 12.72 11.71
C ALA A 66 26.23 12.31 11.84
N ASP A 67 26.45 11.13 12.40
CA ASP A 67 27.73 10.43 12.32
C ASP A 67 27.73 9.59 11.05
N VAL A 68 28.70 9.85 10.18
CA VAL A 68 28.87 9.22 8.89
C VAL A 68 30.15 8.42 8.90
N THR A 69 30.03 7.16 8.51
CA THR A 69 31.16 6.27 8.26
C THR A 69 31.03 5.70 6.87
N GLY A 70 32.15 5.38 6.23
CA GLY A 70 32.05 4.74 4.93
C GLY A 70 33.36 4.54 4.21
N SER A 71 33.25 3.95 3.03
CA SER A 71 34.36 3.77 2.11
C SER A 71 33.92 3.92 0.66
N VAL A 72 34.85 4.34 -0.18
CA VAL A 72 34.72 4.32 -1.63
C VAL A 72 35.89 3.51 -2.17
N ARG A 73 35.57 2.45 -2.92
CA ARG A 73 36.56 1.63 -3.66
C ARG A 73 36.38 1.83 -5.15
N ASN A 74 37.40 1.47 -5.94
CA ASN A 74 37.33 1.47 -7.40
C ASN A 74 36.88 2.82 -8.02
N TYR A 75 37.15 3.93 -7.32
CA TYR A 75 36.62 5.26 -7.63
C TYR A 75 36.98 5.79 -9.03
N ARG A 76 38.02 5.25 -9.67
CA ARG A 76 38.48 5.66 -11.01
C ARG A 76 37.68 5.06 -12.17
N LYS A 77 37.00 3.93 -11.97
CA LYS A 77 36.31 3.20 -13.05
C LYS A 77 34.85 2.95 -12.71
N TYR A 78 34.60 2.35 -11.56
CA TYR A 78 33.29 1.89 -11.14
C TYR A 78 33.19 2.02 -9.62
N PRO A 79 32.88 3.23 -9.10
CA PRO A 79 32.90 3.51 -7.68
C PRO A 79 31.95 2.59 -6.92
N GLU A 80 32.47 1.96 -5.88
CA GLU A 80 31.71 1.15 -4.94
C GLU A 80 31.68 1.88 -3.60
N LEU A 81 30.51 2.44 -3.26
CA LEU A 81 30.29 3.21 -2.05
C LEU A 81 29.66 2.30 -0.99
N SER A 82 30.23 2.31 0.22
CA SER A 82 29.63 1.74 1.41
C SER A 82 29.48 2.85 2.44
N VAL A 83 28.26 3.17 2.88
CA VAL A 83 28.01 4.31 3.77
C VAL A 83 27.10 3.89 4.93
N GLY A 84 27.50 4.19 6.16
CA GLY A 84 26.67 4.09 7.35
C GLY A 84 26.41 5.47 7.93
N ILE A 85 25.14 5.80 8.12
CA ILE A 85 24.70 7.07 8.70
C ILE A 85 23.96 6.76 10.00
N ARG A 86 24.42 7.33 11.11
CA ARG A 86 23.74 7.28 12.41
C ARG A 86 23.34 8.68 12.85
N SER A 87 22.15 8.84 13.39
CA SER A 87 21.68 10.14 13.85
C SER A 87 20.60 10.01 14.93
N SER A 88 20.63 10.89 15.94
CA SER A 88 19.50 11.02 16.87
C SER A 88 18.32 11.76 16.24
N PHE A 89 18.58 12.68 15.31
CA PHE A 89 17.55 13.42 14.59
C PHE A 89 18.04 13.83 13.20
N LEU A 90 17.27 13.44 12.19
CA LEU A 90 17.50 13.84 10.81
C LEU A 90 16.17 14.14 10.11
N ASP A 91 15.98 15.39 9.71
CA ASP A 91 14.81 15.79 8.92
C ASP A 91 15.04 15.51 7.43
N LEU A 92 14.43 14.45 6.90
CA LEU A 92 14.61 14.07 5.50
C LEU A 92 13.80 14.97 4.56
N ASP A 93 12.74 15.63 5.04
CA ASP A 93 11.95 16.55 4.21
C ASP A 93 12.81 17.73 3.73
N ASN A 94 13.65 18.25 4.62
CA ASN A 94 14.55 19.35 4.32
C ASN A 94 15.79 18.93 3.51
N LEU A 95 16.10 17.63 3.43
CA LEU A 95 17.24 17.13 2.65
C LEU A 95 16.86 16.75 1.21
N PHE A 96 15.60 16.36 1.00
CA PHE A 96 15.10 15.93 -0.32
C PHE A 96 14.25 16.98 -1.02
N VAL A 97 14.28 18.24 -0.59
CA VAL A 97 13.61 19.35 -1.31
C VAL A 97 14.14 19.38 -2.75
N PRO A 98 13.29 19.20 -3.78
CA PRO A 98 13.66 19.51 -5.14
C PRO A 98 14.03 20.99 -5.15
N VAL A 99 15.30 21.31 -5.43
CA VAL A 99 15.72 22.71 -5.57
C VAL A 99 14.77 23.33 -6.59
N PRO A 100 13.95 24.34 -6.23
CA PRO A 100 13.23 25.07 -7.25
C PRO A 100 14.30 25.66 -8.15
N SER A 101 14.28 25.29 -9.43
CA SER A 101 15.02 26.00 -10.46
C SER A 101 14.62 27.46 -10.34
N SER A 102 15.46 28.23 -9.66
CA SER A 102 15.26 29.65 -9.45
C SER A 102 15.58 30.35 -10.76
N GLN A 103 14.62 30.28 -11.68
CA GLN A 103 14.23 31.37 -12.55
C GLN A 103 12.72 31.28 -12.74
N LYS A 104 12.00 32.00 -11.88
CA LYS A 104 10.75 32.66 -12.28
C LYS A 104 11.10 33.55 -13.47
N LYS A 105 10.95 33.02 -14.69
CA LYS A 105 10.44 33.83 -15.79
C LYS A 105 8.97 33.47 -15.89
N GLU A 106 8.12 34.47 -15.68
CA GLU A 106 6.76 34.45 -16.18
C GLU A 106 6.82 34.08 -17.67
N GLN A 107 6.47 32.83 -17.95
CA GLN A 107 6.04 32.41 -19.27
C GLN A 107 4.62 31.90 -19.10
N THR A 108 3.73 32.71 -19.65
CA THR A 108 2.39 32.37 -20.10
C THR A 108 2.22 30.87 -20.34
N ALA A 109 1.27 30.29 -19.62
CA ALA A 109 0.84 28.91 -19.79
C ALA A 109 0.45 28.67 -21.26
N LYS A 110 1.32 27.97 -21.99
CA LYS A 110 0.90 27.09 -23.08
C LYS A 110 0.79 25.68 -22.53
N ALA A 111 -0.44 25.25 -22.28
CA ALA A 111 -0.79 23.84 -22.14
C ALA A 111 -0.42 23.11 -23.46
N GLY A 112 0.25 21.96 -23.38
CA GLY A 112 0.49 21.11 -24.56
C GLY A 112 1.83 20.37 -24.65
N GLY A 113 2.68 20.37 -23.63
CA GLY A 113 3.82 19.44 -23.57
C GLY A 113 3.40 18.15 -22.89
N ALA A 114 3.15 17.07 -23.64
CA ALA A 114 2.95 15.75 -23.05
C ALA A 114 4.22 15.37 -22.25
N GLU A 115 4.11 15.27 -20.92
CA GLU A 115 5.21 14.75 -20.09
C GLU A 115 5.61 13.38 -20.62
N LYS A 116 6.91 13.19 -20.86
CA LYS A 116 7.45 11.93 -21.38
C LYS A 116 8.09 11.16 -20.23
N GLU A 117 7.88 9.85 -20.24
CA GLU A 117 8.55 8.93 -19.32
C GLU A 117 10.08 9.11 -19.39
N PRO A 118 10.78 9.12 -18.24
CA PRO A 118 12.23 9.18 -18.21
C PRO A 118 12.83 7.99 -18.95
N GLY A 119 13.93 8.24 -19.67
CA GLY A 119 14.69 7.17 -20.32
C GLY A 119 15.38 6.24 -19.31
N PRO A 120 15.86 5.08 -19.76
CA PRO A 120 16.75 4.22 -18.97
C PRO A 120 17.93 4.98 -18.38
N MET A 121 18.29 4.66 -17.13
CA MET A 121 19.46 5.22 -16.46
C MET A 121 20.62 4.22 -16.44
N ASN A 122 21.83 4.74 -16.57
CA ASN A 122 23.07 3.98 -16.40
C ASN A 122 23.99 4.66 -15.38
N LEU A 123 23.63 4.49 -14.11
CA LEU A 123 24.42 4.84 -12.93
C LEU A 123 25.62 3.88 -12.87
N LYS A 124 26.78 4.35 -13.35
CA LYS A 124 28.05 3.60 -13.35
C LYS A 124 28.66 3.51 -11.95
N LEU A 125 27.90 3.04 -10.96
CA LEU A 125 28.30 2.98 -9.56
C LEU A 125 27.53 1.91 -8.79
N LYS A 126 28.13 1.43 -7.68
CA LYS A 126 27.47 0.60 -6.68
C LYS A 126 27.33 1.39 -5.38
N VAL A 127 26.20 1.23 -4.70
CA VAL A 127 25.98 1.79 -3.37
C VAL A 127 25.48 0.69 -2.44
N ASN A 128 26.03 0.63 -1.25
CA ASN A 128 25.43 -0.01 -0.10
C ASN A 128 25.35 1.04 1.01
N ALA A 129 24.15 1.35 1.49
CA ALA A 129 23.95 2.38 2.49
C ALA A 129 23.06 1.87 3.63
N SER A 130 23.43 2.18 4.87
CA SER A 130 22.59 1.98 6.05
C SER A 130 22.29 3.31 6.73
N LEU A 131 21.04 3.50 7.13
CA LEU A 131 20.59 4.64 7.92
C LEU A 131 19.98 4.12 9.23
N ASP A 132 20.53 4.60 10.35
CA ASP A 132 20.07 4.36 11.71
C ASP A 132 19.72 5.72 12.33
N ILE A 133 18.42 6.05 12.37
CA ILE A 133 17.95 7.36 12.80
C ILE A 133 16.90 7.20 13.90
N ASP A 134 17.10 7.81 15.07
CA ASP A 134 16.16 7.67 16.18
C ASP A 134 14.86 8.43 15.94
N LYS A 135 14.93 9.63 15.33
CA LYS A 135 13.77 10.46 14.96
C LYS A 135 13.96 11.11 13.59
N THR A 136 12.97 10.99 12.73
CA THR A 136 12.97 11.59 11.40
C THR A 136 11.58 12.03 10.96
N SER A 137 11.51 12.87 9.92
CA SER A 137 10.28 13.19 9.19
C SER A 137 10.48 12.91 7.73
N PHE A 138 9.48 12.29 7.09
CA PHE A 138 9.43 12.15 5.63
C PHE A 138 8.01 12.37 5.13
N LYS A 139 7.85 13.29 4.19
CA LYS A 139 6.60 13.83 3.67
C LYS A 139 5.63 14.27 4.79
N GLY A 140 6.17 14.89 5.84
CA GLY A 140 5.39 15.30 7.01
C GLY A 140 4.98 14.14 7.95
N ILE A 141 5.45 12.92 7.69
CA ILE A 141 5.21 11.77 8.54
C ILE A 141 6.37 11.62 9.52
N ALA A 142 6.09 11.82 10.80
CA ALA A 142 7.05 11.57 11.87
C ALA A 142 7.30 10.08 12.01
N ILE A 143 8.58 9.69 12.05
CA ILE A 143 9.02 8.31 12.20
C ILE A 143 10.06 8.22 13.32
N THR A 144 9.92 7.23 14.19
CA THR A 144 10.92 6.90 15.21
C THR A 144 11.53 5.53 14.96
N ASN A 145 12.75 5.32 15.46
CA ASN A 145 13.50 4.08 15.25
C ASN A 145 13.62 3.70 13.77
N PHE A 146 13.89 4.68 12.91
CA PHE A 146 14.04 4.47 11.48
C PHE A 146 15.33 3.70 11.21
N ARG A 147 15.21 2.44 10.81
CA ARG A 147 16.36 1.62 10.40
C ARG A 147 16.15 1.17 8.96
N SER A 148 17.12 1.46 8.09
CA SER A 148 17.01 1.11 6.68
C SER A 148 18.33 0.73 6.04
N HIS A 149 18.24 -0.11 5.01
CA HIS A 149 19.33 -0.53 4.16
C HIS A 149 18.94 -0.37 2.70
N TYR A 150 19.82 0.29 1.96
CA TYR A 150 19.69 0.57 0.55
C TYR A 150 20.84 -0.05 -0.23
N GLU A 151 20.53 -0.54 -1.42
CA GLU A 151 21.51 -1.05 -2.36
C GLU A 151 21.23 -0.48 -3.75
N LEU A 152 22.26 -0.02 -4.45
CA LEU A 152 22.21 0.23 -5.88
C LEU A 152 23.26 -0.65 -6.53
N LYS A 153 22.81 -1.57 -7.38
CA LYS A 153 23.70 -2.47 -8.11
C LYS A 153 23.08 -2.76 -9.47
N ASP A 154 23.88 -2.68 -10.52
CA ASP A 154 23.47 -2.96 -11.90
C ASP A 154 22.23 -2.15 -12.31
N ASN A 155 22.15 -0.88 -11.89
CA ASN A 155 21.01 0.03 -12.08
C ASN A 155 19.69 -0.41 -11.43
N ILE A 156 19.73 -1.37 -10.51
CA ILE A 156 18.59 -1.76 -9.68
C ILE A 156 18.80 -1.18 -8.28
N PHE A 157 17.93 -0.25 -7.92
CA PHE A 157 17.86 0.31 -6.57
C PHE A 157 16.95 -0.57 -5.70
N ARG A 158 17.44 -1.02 -4.54
CA ARG A 158 16.71 -1.85 -3.60
C ARG A 158 16.69 -1.20 -2.23
N ILE A 159 15.51 -1.15 -1.64
CA ILE A 159 15.31 -0.95 -0.21
C ILE A 159 15.17 -2.36 0.37
N THR A 160 16.27 -2.95 0.86
CA THR A 160 16.28 -4.34 1.32
C THR A 160 15.59 -4.49 2.67
N ARG A 161 15.59 -3.42 3.46
CA ARG A 161 14.85 -3.26 4.72
C ARG A 161 14.63 -1.78 4.97
N LEU A 162 13.42 -1.42 5.37
CA LEU A 162 13.11 -0.14 5.99
C LEU A 162 12.05 -0.41 7.05
N ASN A 163 12.32 -0.11 8.31
CA ASN A 163 11.35 -0.26 9.38
C ASN A 163 11.43 0.92 10.35
N GLY A 164 10.39 1.05 11.18
CA GLY A 164 10.29 2.08 12.20
C GLY A 164 8.90 2.11 12.80
N ASN A 165 8.63 3.13 13.60
CA ASN A 165 7.33 3.39 14.18
C ASN A 165 6.80 4.72 13.69
N THR A 166 5.54 4.77 13.32
CA THR A 166 4.85 5.97 12.85
C THR A 166 3.35 5.83 13.09
N LEU A 167 2.63 6.96 13.18
CA LEU A 167 1.16 6.95 13.35
C LEU A 167 0.70 6.02 14.49
N LYS A 168 1.47 6.04 15.59
CA LYS A 168 1.33 5.20 16.81
C LYS A 168 1.42 3.67 16.60
N GLY A 169 1.88 3.21 15.44
CA GLY A 169 2.13 1.80 15.14
C GLY A 169 3.53 1.55 14.55
N GLY A 170 3.79 0.29 14.22
CA GLY A 170 5.01 -0.14 13.55
C GLY A 170 4.80 -0.37 12.06
N PHE A 171 5.85 -0.20 11.26
CA PHE A 171 5.83 -0.55 9.84
C PHE A 171 7.15 -1.20 9.39
N ALA A 172 7.05 -2.03 8.37
CA ALA A 172 8.20 -2.57 7.64
C ALA A 172 7.93 -2.50 6.14
N LEU A 173 8.95 -2.19 5.36
CA LEU A 173 8.89 -1.99 3.93
C LEU A 173 10.12 -2.58 3.25
N ARG A 174 9.88 -3.19 2.08
CA ARG A 174 10.91 -3.55 1.11
C ARG A 174 10.49 -3.05 -0.26
N ALA A 175 11.42 -2.57 -1.06
CA ALA A 175 11.12 -2.11 -2.40
C ALA A 175 12.29 -2.35 -3.36
N ALA A 176 11.98 -2.41 -4.65
CA ALA A 176 12.97 -2.43 -5.71
C ALA A 176 12.51 -1.55 -6.86
N VAL A 177 13.45 -0.85 -7.50
CA VAL A 177 13.25 -0.04 -8.69
C VAL A 177 14.32 -0.42 -9.71
N ASP A 178 13.89 -0.95 -10.84
CA ASP A 178 14.71 -1.21 -12.01
C ASP A 178 14.73 0.05 -12.89
N LEU A 179 15.89 0.71 -12.91
CA LEU A 179 16.12 1.95 -13.64
C LEU A 179 16.57 1.69 -15.10
N THR A 180 16.75 0.44 -15.51
CA THR A 180 17.18 0.07 -16.87
C THR A 180 16.08 0.20 -17.91
N GLN A 181 14.83 0.38 -17.46
CA GLN A 181 13.64 0.44 -18.31
C GLN A 181 13.15 1.89 -18.42
N LYS A 182 12.62 2.26 -19.59
CA LYS A 182 11.94 3.55 -19.77
C LYS A 182 10.75 3.64 -18.79
N GLY A 183 10.67 4.74 -18.03
CA GLY A 183 9.66 4.92 -16.98
C GLY A 183 9.90 4.09 -15.71
N SER A 184 10.99 3.32 -15.66
CA SER A 184 11.33 2.37 -14.58
C SER A 184 10.26 1.29 -14.31
N ARG A 185 10.68 0.20 -13.68
CA ARG A 185 9.76 -0.81 -13.12
C ARG A 185 10.00 -0.91 -11.64
N TYR A 186 8.95 -1.04 -10.85
CA TYR A 186 9.09 -1.04 -9.40
C TYR A 186 8.20 -2.06 -8.74
N SER A 187 8.63 -2.52 -7.56
CA SER A 187 7.87 -3.36 -6.66
C SER A 187 8.06 -2.90 -5.22
N MET A 188 7.05 -3.13 -4.40
CA MET A 188 7.02 -2.75 -2.99
C MET A 188 6.24 -3.79 -2.21
N ASN A 189 6.72 -4.15 -1.03
CA ASN A 189 5.96 -4.89 -0.03
C ASN A 189 5.98 -4.08 1.27
N ALA A 190 4.83 -3.96 1.92
CA ALA A 190 4.65 -3.24 3.15
C ALA A 190 3.88 -4.09 4.17
N ASP A 191 4.33 -4.03 5.41
CA ASP A 191 3.67 -4.59 6.59
C ASP A 191 3.37 -3.42 7.55
N LEU A 192 2.13 -3.32 8.00
CA LEU A 192 1.65 -2.33 8.96
C LEU A 192 1.14 -3.07 10.20
N ASN A 193 1.53 -2.59 11.38
CA ASN A 193 1.17 -3.19 12.66
C ASN A 193 0.71 -2.13 13.65
N GLY A 194 -0.60 -2.04 13.88
CA GLY A 194 -1.17 -1.15 14.88
C GLY A 194 -1.17 0.33 14.49
N ILE A 195 -1.30 0.64 13.20
CA ILE A 195 -1.34 2.03 12.70
C ILE A 195 -2.67 2.68 13.08
N LYS A 196 -2.66 3.89 13.64
CA LYS A 196 -3.90 4.63 13.88
C LYS A 196 -4.48 5.17 12.60
N VAL A 197 -5.71 4.80 12.32
CA VAL A 197 -6.40 5.12 11.07
C VAL A 197 -6.67 6.62 10.96
N GLU A 198 -7.06 7.26 12.07
CA GLU A 198 -7.27 8.70 12.12
C GLU A 198 -6.00 9.50 11.74
N ASP A 199 -4.83 9.07 12.23
CA ASP A 199 -3.55 9.71 11.93
C ASP A 199 -3.16 9.47 10.46
N LEU A 200 -3.42 8.26 9.93
CA LEU A 200 -3.18 7.92 8.52
C LEU A 200 -4.06 8.75 7.57
N VAL A 201 -5.35 8.86 7.88
CA VAL A 201 -6.32 9.62 7.09
C VAL A 201 -5.97 11.10 7.07
N ASN A 202 -5.56 11.67 8.21
CA ASN A 202 -5.13 13.06 8.30
C ASN A 202 -3.95 13.38 7.35
N VAL A 203 -3.05 12.42 7.14
CA VAL A 203 -1.89 12.59 6.25
C VAL A 203 -2.26 12.36 4.79
N LEU A 204 -2.98 11.28 4.48
CA LEU A 204 -3.15 10.83 3.09
C LEU A 204 -4.47 11.28 2.45
N ALA A 205 -5.50 11.52 3.24
CA ALA A 205 -6.84 11.86 2.78
C ALA A 205 -7.48 12.91 3.70
N PRO A 206 -6.94 14.14 3.76
CA PRO A 206 -7.40 15.16 4.71
C PRO A 206 -8.88 15.55 4.53
N LYS A 207 -9.46 15.34 3.34
CA LYS A 207 -10.91 15.52 3.09
C LYS A 207 -11.79 14.50 3.84
N ALA A 208 -11.21 13.40 4.28
CA ALA A 208 -11.85 12.36 5.08
C ALA A 208 -11.49 12.44 6.56
N LYS A 209 -10.86 13.53 7.00
CA LYS A 209 -10.53 13.78 8.39
C LYS A 209 -11.76 13.60 9.29
N ASP A 210 -11.53 12.99 10.44
CA ASP A 210 -12.53 12.67 11.47
C ASP A 210 -13.68 11.75 11.02
N LYS A 211 -13.63 11.19 9.80
CA LYS A 211 -14.67 10.29 9.28
C LYS A 211 -14.45 8.81 9.59
N LEU A 212 -13.21 8.44 9.88
CA LEU A 212 -12.80 7.07 10.14
C LEU A 212 -11.73 7.04 11.23
N SER A 213 -11.90 6.15 12.20
CA SER A 213 -10.91 5.87 13.25
C SER A 213 -10.73 4.37 13.45
N GLY A 214 -9.68 3.99 14.18
CA GLY A 214 -9.43 2.61 14.58
C GLY A 214 -7.96 2.24 14.51
N THR A 215 -7.67 0.96 14.70
CA THR A 215 -6.31 0.43 14.68
C THR A 215 -6.14 -0.53 13.49
N LEU A 216 -5.31 -0.14 12.52
CA LEU A 216 -5.05 -0.85 11.27
C LEU A 216 -3.85 -1.80 11.38
N TYR A 217 -4.08 -3.02 10.93
CA TYR A 217 -3.05 -4.02 10.63
C TYR A 217 -3.16 -4.38 9.15
N GLY A 218 -2.04 -4.59 8.48
CA GLY A 218 -2.12 -4.89 7.06
C GLY A 218 -0.83 -5.36 6.44
N LYS A 219 -0.98 -6.08 5.34
CA LYS A 219 0.14 -6.49 4.47
C LYS A 219 -0.26 -6.26 3.04
N ALA A 220 0.60 -5.62 2.26
CA ALA A 220 0.33 -5.34 0.87
C ALA A 220 1.58 -5.46 0.01
N GLY A 221 1.41 -5.98 -1.19
CA GLY A 221 2.42 -6.03 -2.24
C GLY A 221 1.93 -5.28 -3.47
N PHE A 222 2.76 -4.41 -4.01
CA PHE A 222 2.49 -3.62 -5.21
C PHE A 222 3.62 -3.79 -6.24
N SER A 223 3.26 -3.64 -7.50
CA SER A 223 4.19 -3.55 -8.63
C SER A 223 3.65 -2.57 -9.66
N GLY A 224 4.52 -1.93 -10.40
CA GLY A 224 4.11 -0.98 -11.43
C GLY A 224 5.22 -0.64 -12.41
N ALA A 225 4.87 0.18 -13.39
CA ALA A 225 5.78 0.69 -14.40
C ALA A 225 5.35 2.08 -14.88
N GLY A 226 6.32 2.93 -15.20
CA GLY A 226 6.09 4.32 -15.55
C GLY A 226 6.06 5.24 -14.34
N THR A 227 6.44 6.50 -14.54
CA THR A 227 6.47 7.53 -13.50
C THR A 227 5.36 8.56 -13.66
N LEU A 228 4.66 8.56 -14.79
CA LEU A 228 3.55 9.49 -15.06
C LEU A 228 2.24 9.00 -14.45
N PRO A 229 1.33 9.89 -13.99
CA PRO A 229 0.07 9.50 -13.37
C PRO A 229 -0.76 8.50 -14.18
N GLU A 230 -0.92 8.72 -15.48
CA GLU A 230 -1.68 7.83 -16.37
C GLU A 230 -1.00 6.46 -16.56
N SER A 231 0.33 6.43 -16.63
CA SER A 231 1.08 5.18 -16.69
C SER A 231 1.00 4.42 -15.37
N ILE A 232 1.11 5.10 -14.24
CA ILE A 232 0.96 4.52 -12.91
C ILE A 232 -0.45 3.93 -12.78
N LYS A 233 -1.50 4.70 -13.08
CA LYS A 233 -2.90 4.25 -12.99
C LYS A 233 -3.15 2.98 -13.81
N ARG A 234 -2.58 2.92 -15.03
CA ARG A 234 -2.71 1.77 -15.94
C ARG A 234 -1.89 0.55 -15.51
N ASN A 235 -0.67 0.76 -15.01
CA ASN A 235 0.29 -0.31 -14.78
C ASN A 235 0.38 -0.77 -13.32
N LEU A 236 -0.25 -0.04 -12.38
CA LEU A 236 -0.25 -0.40 -10.97
C LEU A 236 -1.04 -1.69 -10.76
N LYS A 237 -0.34 -2.69 -10.21
CA LYS A 237 -0.91 -3.96 -9.80
C LYS A 237 -0.57 -4.20 -8.34
N GLY A 238 -1.50 -4.77 -7.59
CA GLY A 238 -1.24 -5.06 -6.19
C GLY A 238 -2.22 -6.04 -5.58
N LYS A 239 -1.88 -6.51 -4.39
CA LYS A 239 -2.77 -7.31 -3.55
C LYS A 239 -2.40 -7.13 -2.10
N GLY A 240 -3.38 -7.26 -1.22
CA GLY A 240 -3.14 -7.15 0.20
C GLY A 240 -4.30 -7.64 1.04
N SER A 241 -4.07 -7.66 2.33
CA SER A 241 -5.07 -7.91 3.35
C SER A 241 -4.92 -6.91 4.47
N PHE A 242 -6.02 -6.58 5.12
CA PHE A 242 -6.05 -5.69 6.25
C PHE A 242 -7.03 -6.17 7.31
N SER A 243 -6.81 -5.71 8.54
CA SER A 243 -7.81 -5.71 9.58
C SER A 243 -7.83 -4.36 10.30
N ILE A 244 -9.01 -3.95 10.76
CA ILE A 244 -9.21 -2.78 11.60
C ILE A 244 -9.95 -3.22 12.85
N THR A 245 -9.46 -2.83 14.02
CA THR A 245 -10.15 -3.04 15.30
C THR A 245 -10.49 -1.71 15.96
N ASP A 246 -11.50 -1.74 16.83
CA ASP A 246 -11.89 -0.61 17.69
C ASP A 246 -12.08 0.69 16.91
N GLY A 247 -12.73 0.57 15.75
CA GLY A 247 -12.91 1.65 14.81
C GLY A 247 -14.33 2.21 14.82
N VAL A 248 -14.49 3.33 14.13
CA VAL A 248 -15.80 3.96 13.92
C VAL A 248 -15.80 4.62 12.55
N VAL A 249 -16.88 4.45 11.79
CA VAL A 249 -17.19 5.27 10.61
C VAL A 249 -18.26 6.27 11.02
N LYS A 250 -17.95 7.56 10.94
CA LYS A 250 -18.89 8.64 11.28
C LYS A 250 -18.82 9.75 10.25
N ASN A 251 -19.94 10.41 9.96
CA ASN A 251 -19.98 11.53 9.00
C ASN A 251 -19.33 11.23 7.63
N ALA A 252 -19.24 9.96 7.25
CA ALA A 252 -18.76 9.52 5.96
C ALA A 252 -19.96 9.34 5.05
N GLU A 253 -19.91 9.90 3.84
CA GLU A 253 -21.03 9.89 2.89
C GLU A 253 -21.52 8.46 2.62
N VAL A 254 -20.58 7.51 2.52
CA VAL A 254 -20.88 6.07 2.36
C VAL A 254 -21.50 5.46 3.62
N GLY A 255 -21.07 5.84 4.82
CA GLY A 255 -21.65 5.34 6.07
C GLY A 255 -23.04 5.94 6.33
N THR A 256 -23.17 7.25 6.19
CA THR A 256 -24.41 8.00 6.38
C THR A 256 -25.47 7.59 5.36
N GLY A 257 -25.09 7.44 4.09
CA GLY A 257 -26.00 6.97 3.04
C GLY A 257 -26.51 5.55 3.29
N LEU A 258 -25.64 4.66 3.78
CA LEU A 258 -26.02 3.29 4.16
C LEU A 258 -27.03 3.28 5.32
N LEU A 259 -26.73 4.02 6.40
CA LEU A 259 -27.65 4.15 7.53
C LEU A 259 -28.99 4.74 7.10
N ALA A 260 -28.99 5.75 6.22
CA ALA A 260 -30.19 6.34 5.67
C ALA A 260 -31.03 5.35 4.88
N PHE A 261 -30.40 4.58 4.00
CA PHE A 261 -31.08 3.56 3.20
C PHE A 261 -31.71 2.46 4.06
N LEU A 262 -31.06 2.10 5.18
CA LEU A 262 -31.55 1.11 6.13
C LEU A 262 -32.59 1.65 7.12
N GLY A 263 -32.86 2.96 7.13
CA GLY A 263 -33.72 3.58 8.14
C GLY A 263 -33.08 3.71 9.53
N LEU A 264 -31.76 3.64 9.63
CA LEU A 264 -30.96 3.63 10.86
C LEU A 264 -30.23 4.96 11.10
N GLN A 265 -30.77 6.07 10.63
CA GLN A 265 -30.14 7.40 10.66
C GLN A 265 -29.83 7.87 12.09
N GLU A 266 -30.62 7.41 13.06
CA GLU A 266 -30.45 7.74 14.48
C GLU A 266 -29.13 7.23 15.07
N LEU A 267 -28.52 6.20 14.48
CA LEU A 267 -27.23 5.67 14.94
C LEU A 267 -26.09 6.68 14.76
N LYS A 268 -26.19 7.58 13.77
CA LYS A 268 -25.19 8.62 13.38
C LYS A 268 -23.81 8.10 12.95
N GLU A 269 -23.38 6.97 13.48
CA GLU A 269 -22.10 6.32 13.22
C GLU A 269 -22.25 4.80 13.13
N ILE A 270 -21.27 4.17 12.49
CA ILE A 270 -21.16 2.72 12.39
C ILE A 270 -19.93 2.31 13.21
N PRO A 271 -20.13 1.72 14.41
CA PRO A 271 -19.01 1.18 15.17
C PRO A 271 -18.41 -0.02 14.44
N ILE A 272 -17.09 -0.18 14.53
CA ILE A 272 -16.33 -1.31 13.99
C ILE A 272 -15.66 -2.01 15.17
N GLN A 273 -16.15 -3.18 15.55
CA GLN A 273 -15.42 -4.04 16.47
C GLN A 273 -14.25 -4.69 15.74
N GLN A 274 -14.55 -5.22 14.55
CA GLN A 274 -13.56 -5.84 13.67
C GLN A 274 -13.99 -5.64 12.23
N ALA A 275 -13.08 -5.18 11.40
CA ALA A 275 -13.21 -5.25 9.94
C ALA A 275 -12.03 -6.05 9.41
N GLU A 276 -12.29 -6.99 8.51
CA GLU A 276 -11.24 -7.73 7.82
C GLU A 276 -11.49 -7.67 6.33
N GLY A 277 -10.43 -7.53 5.54
CA GLY A 277 -10.58 -7.46 4.10
C GLY A 277 -9.36 -7.92 3.34
N ARG A 278 -9.60 -8.26 2.07
CA ARG A 278 -8.59 -8.50 1.05
C ARG A 278 -8.90 -7.62 -0.14
N PHE A 279 -7.85 -7.13 -0.79
CA PHE A 279 -7.98 -6.36 -2.00
C PHE A 279 -6.99 -6.81 -3.07
N THR A 280 -7.36 -6.54 -4.32
CA THR A 280 -6.44 -6.56 -5.46
C THR A 280 -6.56 -5.25 -6.23
N VAL A 281 -5.46 -4.79 -6.80
CA VAL A 281 -5.42 -3.60 -7.65
C VAL A 281 -4.98 -4.05 -9.04
N ALA A 282 -5.75 -3.68 -10.06
CA ALA A 282 -5.40 -3.86 -11.46
C ALA A 282 -6.25 -2.91 -12.32
N ASP A 283 -5.68 -2.42 -13.43
CA ASP A 283 -6.40 -1.66 -14.45
C ASP A 283 -7.16 -0.43 -13.90
N GLY A 284 -6.58 0.24 -12.90
CA GLY A 284 -7.19 1.39 -12.25
C GLY A 284 -8.38 1.08 -11.33
N LEU A 285 -8.61 -0.19 -11.02
CA LEU A 285 -9.66 -0.68 -10.13
C LEU A 285 -9.07 -1.39 -8.91
N VAL A 286 -9.71 -1.18 -7.76
CA VAL A 286 -9.47 -1.94 -6.53
C VAL A 286 -10.64 -2.90 -6.36
N ASN A 287 -10.39 -4.20 -6.49
CA ASN A 287 -11.38 -5.22 -6.12
C ASN A 287 -11.27 -5.46 -4.62
N LEU A 288 -12.38 -5.34 -3.90
CA LEU A 288 -12.47 -5.46 -2.45
C LEU A 288 -13.40 -6.61 -2.07
N ILE A 289 -12.97 -7.39 -1.07
CA ILE A 289 -13.82 -8.29 -0.29
C ILE A 289 -13.56 -7.98 1.18
N SER A 290 -14.58 -7.58 1.92
CA SER A 290 -14.47 -7.25 3.34
C SER A 290 -15.67 -7.73 4.15
N LEU A 291 -15.43 -7.98 5.44
CA LEU A 291 -16.45 -8.23 6.44
C LEU A 291 -16.23 -7.24 7.57
N ILE A 292 -17.21 -6.38 7.82
CA ILE A 292 -17.24 -5.45 8.95
C ILE A 292 -18.24 -5.98 9.97
N SER A 293 -17.81 -6.12 11.21
CA SER A 293 -18.61 -6.65 12.31
C SER A 293 -18.71 -5.62 13.43
N SER A 294 -19.92 -5.48 13.94
CA SER A 294 -20.26 -4.67 15.11
C SER A 294 -21.35 -5.37 15.93
N LYS A 295 -21.74 -4.78 17.06
CA LYS A 295 -22.78 -5.32 17.93
C LYS A 295 -24.12 -5.51 17.21
N ASP A 296 -24.52 -4.54 16.39
CA ASP A 296 -25.87 -4.48 15.81
C ASP A 296 -25.90 -4.48 14.29
N LEU A 297 -24.72 -4.45 13.65
CA LEU A 297 -24.57 -4.39 12.20
C LEU A 297 -23.39 -5.25 11.75
N ILE A 298 -23.62 -6.09 10.75
CA ILE A 298 -22.56 -6.82 10.02
C ILE A 298 -22.68 -6.46 8.55
N LEU A 299 -21.59 -6.09 7.90
CA LEU A 299 -21.54 -5.73 6.48
C LEU A 299 -20.60 -6.70 5.75
N ASP A 300 -21.16 -7.56 4.90
CA ASP A 300 -20.40 -8.41 3.98
C ASP A 300 -20.32 -7.71 2.62
N GLU A 301 -19.14 -7.21 2.28
CA GLU A 301 -18.91 -6.31 1.16
C GLU A 301 -18.08 -7.00 0.08
N LYS A 302 -18.52 -6.88 -1.17
CA LYS A 302 -17.77 -7.35 -2.34
C LYS A 302 -18.02 -6.46 -3.54
N GLY A 303 -16.95 -5.98 -4.16
CA GLY A 303 -17.07 -5.23 -5.40
C GLY A 303 -15.81 -4.47 -5.77
N THR A 304 -15.99 -3.32 -6.42
CA THR A 304 -14.90 -2.52 -6.95
C THR A 304 -14.98 -1.06 -6.53
N VAL A 305 -13.79 -0.46 -6.34
CA VAL A 305 -13.60 0.97 -6.17
C VAL A 305 -12.59 1.43 -7.23
N GLY A 306 -12.99 2.38 -8.07
CA GLY A 306 -12.09 2.98 -9.05
C GLY A 306 -11.09 3.93 -8.39
N LEU A 307 -9.89 4.04 -8.97
CA LEU A 307 -8.96 5.12 -8.61
C LEU A 307 -9.49 6.52 -8.99
N ASP A 308 -10.61 6.59 -9.71
CA ASP A 308 -11.42 7.78 -9.98
C ASP A 308 -12.59 7.94 -8.98
N GLU A 309 -12.55 7.25 -7.85
CA GLU A 309 -13.53 7.26 -6.74
C GLU A 309 -14.90 6.64 -7.07
N LYS A 310 -15.09 6.05 -8.26
CA LYS A 310 -16.35 5.37 -8.60
C LYS A 310 -16.54 4.10 -7.78
N LEU A 311 -17.78 3.88 -7.34
CA LEU A 311 -18.16 2.72 -6.54
C LEU A 311 -18.99 1.75 -7.37
N ASP A 312 -18.72 0.46 -7.17
CA ASP A 312 -19.62 -0.62 -7.56
C ASP A 312 -19.49 -1.77 -6.56
N ILE A 313 -20.16 -1.64 -5.41
CA ILE A 313 -20.00 -2.54 -4.26
C ILE A 313 -21.34 -3.21 -3.94
N GLY A 314 -21.38 -4.53 -3.90
CA GLY A 314 -22.47 -5.28 -3.29
C GLY A 314 -22.25 -5.40 -1.78
N ILE A 315 -23.28 -5.15 -0.99
CA ILE A 315 -23.25 -5.25 0.48
C ILE A 315 -24.41 -6.13 0.93
N VAL A 316 -24.14 -7.17 1.72
CA VAL A 316 -25.18 -7.85 2.51
C VAL A 316 -25.12 -7.29 3.92
N ALA A 317 -26.00 -6.33 4.21
CA ALA A 317 -26.10 -5.72 5.53
C ALA A 317 -26.98 -6.61 6.42
N LYS A 318 -26.44 -7.11 7.53
CA LYS A 318 -27.17 -7.87 8.53
C LYS A 318 -27.39 -7.00 9.74
N VAL A 319 -28.64 -6.89 10.17
CA VAL A 319 -29.07 -6.03 11.26
C VAL A 319 -29.60 -6.89 12.40
N SER A 320 -29.22 -6.56 13.64
CA SER A 320 -29.63 -7.33 14.83
C SER A 320 -31.13 -7.21 15.09
N GLU A 321 -31.70 -8.15 15.86
CA GLU A 321 -33.11 -8.13 16.27
C GLU A 321 -33.55 -6.79 16.86
N ARG A 322 -32.66 -6.14 17.61
CA ARG A 322 -32.90 -4.84 18.23
C ARG A 322 -33.22 -3.74 17.21
N LEU A 323 -32.59 -3.80 16.04
CA LEU A 323 -32.70 -2.79 14.99
C LEU A 323 -33.64 -3.23 13.85
N THR A 324 -34.00 -4.51 13.78
CA THR A 324 -34.93 -5.06 12.78
C THR A 324 -36.23 -4.26 12.62
N PRO A 325 -36.94 -3.81 13.68
CA PRO A 325 -38.18 -3.06 13.52
C PRO A 325 -38.00 -1.77 12.70
N MET A 326 -36.86 -1.10 12.83
CA MET A 326 -36.55 0.12 12.07
C MET A 326 -36.34 -0.17 10.58
N VAL A 327 -35.72 -1.31 10.26
CA VAL A 327 -35.45 -1.75 8.89
C VAL A 327 -36.72 -2.29 8.22
N VAL A 328 -37.53 -3.09 8.93
CA VAL A 328 -38.80 -3.63 8.40
C VAL A 328 -39.82 -2.52 8.15
N GLY A 329 -39.81 -1.47 8.97
CA GLY A 329 -40.62 -0.27 8.76
C GLY A 329 -40.33 0.45 7.43
N GLN A 330 -39.20 0.17 6.77
CA GLN A 330 -38.89 0.66 5.44
C GLN A 330 -39.64 -0.16 4.37
N SER A 331 -40.84 0.29 4.02
CA SER A 331 -41.74 -0.38 3.06
C SER A 331 -41.10 -0.66 1.69
N ALA A 332 -40.12 0.16 1.27
CA ALA A 332 -39.42 0.00 -0.01
C ALA A 332 -38.56 -1.27 -0.09
N ILE A 333 -38.07 -1.78 1.06
CA ILE A 333 -37.10 -2.89 1.12
C ILE A 333 -37.62 -4.15 1.81
N SER A 334 -38.78 -4.09 2.47
CA SER A 334 -39.36 -5.18 3.28
C SER A 334 -39.48 -6.53 2.54
N ARG A 335 -39.80 -6.51 1.25
CA ARG A 335 -39.91 -7.72 0.40
C ARG A 335 -38.57 -8.39 0.04
N PHE A 336 -37.44 -7.75 0.34
CA PHE A 336 -36.10 -8.26 0.03
C PHE A 336 -35.34 -8.70 1.28
N LEU A 337 -36.00 -8.67 2.44
CA LEU A 337 -35.43 -9.08 3.70
C LEU A 337 -35.32 -10.61 3.76
N SER A 338 -34.31 -11.09 4.47
CA SER A 338 -34.21 -12.51 4.83
C SER A 338 -33.75 -12.62 6.26
N GLU A 339 -34.46 -13.42 7.06
CA GLU A 339 -34.11 -13.66 8.45
C GLU A 339 -33.25 -14.92 8.57
N GLU A 340 -32.15 -14.81 9.31
CA GLU A 340 -31.30 -15.94 9.65
C GLU A 340 -30.72 -15.74 11.05
N LYS A 341 -31.06 -16.63 11.99
CA LYS A 341 -30.45 -16.68 13.34
C LYS A 341 -30.46 -15.34 14.10
N GLY A 342 -31.60 -14.64 14.12
CA GLY A 342 -31.72 -13.34 14.80
C GLY A 342 -31.11 -12.16 14.04
N TRP A 343 -30.77 -12.34 12.77
CA TRP A 343 -30.29 -11.27 11.90
C TRP A 343 -31.21 -11.09 10.70
N THR A 344 -31.56 -9.83 10.45
CA THR A 344 -32.29 -9.42 9.23
C THR A 344 -31.28 -8.97 8.19
N SER A 345 -31.21 -9.70 7.08
CA SER A 345 -30.30 -9.42 5.96
C SER A 345 -30.96 -8.54 4.90
N VAL A 346 -30.26 -7.49 4.46
CA VAL A 346 -30.64 -6.58 3.37
C VAL A 346 -29.56 -6.62 2.28
N PRO A 347 -29.86 -7.11 1.07
CA PRO A 347 -28.93 -7.08 -0.04
C PRO A 347 -28.97 -5.72 -0.74
N LEU A 348 -27.83 -5.03 -0.74
CA LEU A 348 -27.66 -3.66 -1.21
C LEU A 348 -26.59 -3.61 -2.31
N ARG A 349 -26.71 -2.62 -3.17
CA ARG A 349 -25.65 -2.22 -4.09
C ARG A 349 -25.37 -0.72 -3.92
N VAL A 350 -24.09 -0.39 -3.83
CA VAL A 350 -23.57 0.97 -3.73
C VAL A 350 -22.89 1.34 -5.04
N GLY A 351 -23.46 2.34 -5.70
CA GLY A 351 -22.93 2.97 -6.90
C GLY A 351 -22.50 4.42 -6.66
N GLY A 352 -22.32 5.18 -7.74
CA GLY A 352 -21.94 6.59 -7.66
C GLY A 352 -20.45 6.77 -7.37
N THR A 353 -20.11 7.74 -6.51
CA THR A 353 -18.72 7.97 -6.07
C THR A 353 -18.62 7.97 -4.55
N ILE A 354 -17.40 7.86 -4.00
CA ILE A 354 -17.16 7.95 -2.54
C ILE A 354 -17.81 9.20 -1.93
N SER A 355 -17.74 10.33 -2.63
CA SER A 355 -18.30 11.61 -2.17
C SER A 355 -19.81 11.76 -2.42
N LYS A 356 -20.39 10.97 -3.33
CA LYS A 356 -21.81 11.00 -3.71
C LYS A 356 -22.31 9.56 -3.98
N PRO A 357 -22.43 8.73 -2.95
CA PRO A 357 -22.84 7.34 -3.11
C PRO A 357 -24.33 7.25 -3.41
N SER A 358 -24.72 6.22 -4.17
CA SER A 358 -26.13 5.89 -4.45
C SER A 358 -26.43 4.45 -4.04
N TYR A 359 -27.59 4.20 -3.45
CA TYR A 359 -27.97 2.89 -2.91
C TYR A 359 -29.18 2.32 -3.64
N THR A 360 -29.11 1.04 -3.97
CA THR A 360 -30.23 0.26 -4.52
C THR A 360 -30.25 -1.12 -3.88
N ILE A 361 -31.35 -1.87 -4.07
CA ILE A 361 -31.37 -3.30 -3.73
C ILE A 361 -30.52 -4.08 -4.73
N ASP A 362 -29.69 -5.02 -4.25
CA ASP A 362 -28.97 -5.94 -5.13
C ASP A 362 -29.88 -7.12 -5.53
N THR A 363 -30.65 -6.90 -6.59
CA THR A 363 -31.57 -7.91 -7.14
C THR A 363 -30.86 -9.14 -7.69
N ARG A 364 -29.57 -9.05 -8.03
CA ARG A 364 -28.77 -10.22 -8.46
C ARG A 364 -28.48 -11.15 -7.29
N ALA A 365 -28.15 -10.59 -6.13
CA ALA A 365 -27.94 -11.36 -4.91
C ALA A 365 -29.24 -12.05 -4.45
N VAL A 366 -30.38 -11.38 -4.58
CA VAL A 366 -31.71 -11.95 -4.27
C VAL A 366 -32.05 -13.12 -5.19
N GLY A 367 -31.90 -12.94 -6.51
CA GLY A 367 -32.20 -13.98 -7.49
C GLY A 367 -31.35 -15.24 -7.33
N LYS A 368 -30.06 -15.09 -6.96
CA LYS A 368 -29.17 -16.24 -6.72
C LYS A 368 -29.57 -17.04 -5.48
N LYS A 369 -29.93 -16.38 -4.37
CA LYS A 369 -30.44 -17.05 -3.18
C LYS A 369 -31.78 -17.76 -3.43
N ALA A 370 -32.67 -17.15 -4.21
CA ALA A 370 -33.94 -17.79 -4.58
C ALA A 370 -33.70 -19.07 -5.41
N ALA A 371 -32.79 -19.02 -6.39
CA ALA A 371 -32.41 -20.19 -7.17
C ALA A 371 -31.76 -21.30 -6.32
N GLU A 372 -30.86 -20.95 -5.40
CA GLU A 372 -30.22 -21.91 -4.48
C GLU A 372 -31.22 -22.56 -3.51
N THR A 373 -32.18 -21.78 -2.99
CA THR A 373 -33.26 -22.30 -2.11
C THR A 373 -34.21 -23.21 -2.88
N ILE A 374 -34.62 -22.85 -4.10
CA ILE A 374 -35.45 -23.70 -4.96
C ILE A 374 -34.71 -25.01 -5.29
N GLN A 375 -33.41 -24.95 -5.62
CA GLN A 375 -32.61 -26.15 -5.86
C GLN A 375 -32.52 -27.05 -4.63
N LYS A 376 -32.33 -26.48 -3.43
CA LYS A 376 -32.34 -27.24 -2.18
C LYS A 376 -33.71 -27.86 -1.90
N GLN A 377 -34.80 -27.12 -2.08
CA GLN A 377 -36.16 -27.63 -1.86
C GLN A 377 -36.50 -28.74 -2.86
N ILE A 378 -36.18 -28.58 -4.15
CA ILE A 378 -36.35 -29.64 -5.16
C ILE A 378 -35.48 -30.85 -4.80
N GLY A 379 -34.24 -30.65 -4.36
CA GLY A 379 -33.36 -31.73 -3.91
C GLY A 379 -33.91 -32.49 -2.69
N GLU A 380 -34.45 -31.78 -1.71
CA GLU A 380 -35.06 -32.35 -0.50
C GLU A 380 -36.39 -33.06 -0.80
N GLU A 381 -37.22 -32.52 -1.71
CA GLU A 381 -38.46 -33.14 -2.18
C GLU A 381 -38.20 -34.40 -3.04
N LEU A 382 -37.20 -34.34 -3.93
CA LEU A 382 -36.73 -35.51 -4.69
C LEU A 382 -36.14 -36.58 -3.76
N PHE A 383 -35.39 -36.17 -2.73
CA PHE A 383 -34.85 -37.11 -1.75
C PHE A 383 -35.95 -37.74 -0.89
N LYS A 384 -36.96 -36.96 -0.47
CA LYS A 384 -38.13 -37.47 0.28
C LYS A 384 -39.02 -38.39 -0.55
N SER A 385 -39.23 -38.08 -1.83
CA SER A 385 -40.01 -38.95 -2.74
C SER A 385 -39.27 -40.25 -3.07
N MET A 386 -37.96 -40.19 -3.35
CA MET A 386 -37.15 -41.41 -3.54
C MET A 386 -36.93 -42.25 -2.28
N SER A 387 -37.09 -41.66 -1.09
CA SER A 387 -37.01 -42.38 0.18
C SER A 387 -38.34 -42.98 0.62
N LYS A 388 -39.48 -42.52 0.08
CA LYS A 388 -40.81 -43.11 0.33
C LYS A 388 -41.07 -44.39 -0.47
N ASP A 389 -40.34 -44.62 -1.56
CA ASP A 389 -40.47 -45.81 -2.42
C ASP A 389 -39.45 -46.93 -2.12
N LYS A 390 -38.81 -46.92 -0.95
CA LYS A 390 -37.91 -48.01 -0.52
C LYS A 390 -38.44 -48.78 0.68
N GLU A 391 -39.59 -49.43 0.50
CA GLU A 391 -39.84 -50.73 1.12
C GLU A 391 -39.77 -51.84 0.05
N LYS A 392 -38.60 -52.51 0.02
CA LYS A 392 -38.24 -53.81 -0.61
C LYS A 392 -38.41 -53.93 -2.14
N PRO A 393 -37.41 -54.50 -2.85
CA PRO A 393 -37.35 -55.96 -2.92
C PRO A 393 -35.95 -56.60 -2.98
N THR A 394 -35.94 -57.89 -2.66
CA THR A 394 -34.96 -58.92 -3.01
C THR A 394 -34.79 -59.09 -4.53
N GLY A 395 -33.57 -59.41 -4.97
CA GLY A 395 -33.35 -60.20 -6.21
C GLY A 395 -32.61 -59.49 -7.35
N SER A 396 -31.35 -59.92 -7.56
CA SER A 396 -30.57 -60.04 -8.80
C SER A 396 -31.09 -59.42 -10.11
N GLU A 397 -30.28 -58.55 -10.74
CA GLU A 397 -29.59 -58.79 -12.03
C GLU A 397 -28.84 -57.53 -12.52
N ARG A 398 -27.62 -57.72 -13.06
CA ARG A 398 -26.83 -56.67 -13.70
C ARG A 398 -27.35 -56.41 -15.13
N LYS A 399 -27.72 -55.17 -15.44
CA LYS A 399 -27.66 -54.64 -16.82
C LYS A 399 -26.98 -53.27 -16.84
N LYS A 400 -26.08 -53.11 -17.82
CA LYS A 400 -25.24 -51.93 -18.09
C LYS A 400 -26.07 -50.65 -18.13
N GLY A 401 -25.65 -49.62 -17.40
CA GLY A 401 -26.21 -48.28 -17.52
C GLY A 401 -25.90 -47.65 -18.87
N PRO A 402 -26.74 -46.74 -19.37
CA PRO A 402 -26.47 -46.01 -20.60
C PRO A 402 -25.31 -45.01 -20.41
N ASP A 403 -24.55 -44.81 -21.48
CA ASP A 403 -23.42 -43.89 -21.58
C ASP A 403 -23.90 -42.43 -21.31
N PRO A 404 -23.21 -41.64 -20.46
CA PRO A 404 -23.56 -40.24 -20.17
C PRO A 404 -23.70 -39.32 -21.39
N GLN A 405 -23.22 -39.73 -22.57
CA GLN A 405 -23.33 -38.95 -23.80
C GLN A 405 -24.73 -38.97 -24.44
N ASP A 406 -25.57 -39.96 -24.15
CA ASP A 406 -26.93 -40.05 -24.73
C ASP A 406 -27.97 -39.21 -23.96
N LEU A 407 -27.69 -38.80 -22.72
CA LEU A 407 -28.62 -37.98 -21.93
C LEU A 407 -28.52 -36.47 -22.23
N ILE A 408 -27.45 -36.02 -22.88
CA ILE A 408 -27.21 -34.59 -23.17
C ILE A 408 -27.92 -34.14 -24.46
N LYS A 409 -28.29 -35.07 -25.36
CA LYS A 409 -29.04 -34.72 -26.59
C LYS A 409 -30.55 -34.54 -26.37
N GLY A 410 -31.11 -34.94 -25.23
CA GLY A 410 -32.54 -34.80 -24.93
C GLY A 410 -32.97 -33.46 -24.33
N LEU A 411 -32.03 -32.64 -23.85
CA LEU A 411 -32.33 -31.39 -23.12
C LEU A 411 -32.16 -30.10 -23.95
N PHE A 412 -31.70 -30.20 -25.20
CA PHE A 412 -31.53 -29.06 -26.11
C PHE A 412 -32.16 -29.28 -27.50
N GLY A 413 -33.23 -30.08 -27.55
CA GLY A 413 -33.86 -30.54 -28.79
C GLY A 413 -35.30 -30.08 -29.01
N ARG A 414 -35.60 -28.78 -28.84
CA ARG A 414 -36.54 -27.93 -29.60
C ARG A 414 -36.90 -26.68 -28.82
#